data_AF-A0A1S6WW30-F1
#
_entry.id   AF-A0A1S6WW30-F1
#
_cell.length_a   1.000
_cell.length_b   1.000
_cell.length_c   1.000
_cell.angle_alpha   90.00
_cell.angle_beta   90.00
_cell.angle_gamma   90.00
#
_symmetry.space_group_name_H-M   'P 1'
#
loop_
_entity.id
_entity.type
_entity.pdbx_description
1 polymer ?
#
loop_
_entity_poly.entity_id
_entity_poly.type
_entity_poly.pdbx_seq_one_letter_code
_entity_poly.pdbx_strand_id
1 'polypeptide(L)' 'MWGSCFAQGPAAIMENINASIDCDQKLYRQDIESSLSHVAMLAQTKIISHSDYEKLCMV' A
#
# COMPACT_ATOMS: atom_id res chain seq x y z
N MET A 1 8.34 -8.47 -6.02
CA MET A 1 8.18 -9.31 -4.81
C MET A 1 8.06 -8.42 -3.59
N TRP A 2 7.34 -8.86 -2.55
CA TRP A 2 7.19 -8.11 -1.29
C TRP A 2 8.27 -8.51 -0.28
N GLY A 3 9.33 -7.72 -0.21
CA GLY A 3 10.18 -7.50 0.97
C GLY A 3 11.01 -8.66 1.56
N SER A 4 12.07 -8.23 2.26
CA SER A 4 13.01 -8.83 3.25
C SER A 4 13.24 -10.34 3.44
N CYS A 5 12.46 -11.24 2.88
CA CYS A 5 12.62 -12.68 3.07
C CYS A 5 13.73 -13.31 2.21
N PHE A 6 14.43 -12.53 1.38
CA PHE A 6 15.47 -13.01 0.47
C PHE A 6 16.75 -12.19 0.63
N ALA A 7 17.89 -12.88 0.74
CA ALA A 7 19.20 -12.24 0.81
C ALA A 7 19.64 -11.59 -0.51
N GLN A 8 19.01 -11.95 -1.63
CA GLN A 8 19.25 -11.44 -2.97
C GLN A 8 17.91 -11.19 -3.68
N GLY A 9 17.94 -10.30 -4.68
CA GLY A 9 16.76 -9.97 -5.48
C GLY A 9 16.25 -11.15 -6.31
N PRO A 10 15.01 -11.07 -6.81
CA PRO A 10 14.46 -12.10 -7.68
C PRO A 10 15.23 -12.15 -9.01
N ALA A 11 15.26 -13.32 -9.66
CA ALA A 11 15.69 -13.40 -11.04
C ALA A 11 14.76 -12.55 -11.94
N ALA A 12 15.29 -11.95 -13.01
CA ALA A 12 14.52 -11.05 -13.90
C ALA A 12 13.23 -11.70 -14.46
N ILE A 13 13.26 -13.01 -14.75
CA ILE A 13 12.08 -13.74 -15.21
C ILE A 13 10.99 -13.82 -14.13
N MET A 14 11.39 -13.92 -12.87
CA MET A 14 10.48 -13.97 -11.72
C MET A 14 9.85 -12.59 -11.48
N GLU A 15 10.57 -11.50 -11.71
CA GLU A 15 10.00 -10.14 -11.64
C GLU A 15 8.93 -9.92 -12.71
N ASN A 16 9.22 -10.30 -13.96
CA ASN A 16 8.29 -10.15 -15.07
C ASN A 16 6.98 -10.95 -14.86
N ILE A 17 7.07 -12.14 -14.29
CA ILE A 17 5.88 -12.98 -14.00
C ILE A 17 5.05 -12.41 -12.85
N ASN A 18 5.70 -11.79 -11.84
CA ASN A 18 5.01 -11.27 -10.66
C ASN A 18 4.45 -9.86 -10.84
N ALA A 19 4.80 -9.15 -11.91
CA ALA A 19 4.29 -7.82 -12.17
C ALA A 19 2.79 -7.88 -12.52
N SER A 20 1.95 -7.29 -11.66
CA SER A 20 0.49 -7.22 -11.84
C SER A 20 -0.02 -5.84 -12.25
N ILE A 21 0.88 -4.92 -12.60
CA ILE A 21 0.57 -3.50 -12.81
C ILE A 21 -0.54 -3.25 -13.84
N ASP A 22 -0.60 -4.04 -14.91
CA ASP A 22 -1.61 -3.90 -15.97
C ASP A 22 -3.05 -4.11 -15.45
N CYS A 23 -3.18 -4.93 -14.40
CA CYS A 23 -4.42 -5.16 -13.67
C CYS A 23 -4.61 -4.11 -12.57
N ASP A 24 -3.60 -3.93 -11.71
CA ASP A 24 -3.69 -3.13 -10.49
C ASP A 24 -3.96 -1.65 -10.77
N GLN A 25 -3.46 -1.12 -11.88
CA GLN A 25 -3.73 0.26 -12.28
C GLN A 25 -5.23 0.56 -12.42
N LYS A 26 -6.07 -0.46 -12.72
CA LYS A 26 -7.53 -0.29 -12.83
C LYS A 26 -8.20 -0.20 -11.46
N LEU A 27 -7.52 -0.68 -10.42
CA LEU A 27 -8.00 -0.75 -9.04
C LEU A 27 -7.52 0.42 -8.17
N TYR A 28 -6.86 1.43 -8.77
CA TYR A 28 -6.26 2.54 -8.04
C TYR A 28 -7.25 3.31 -7.17
N ARG A 29 -8.53 3.43 -7.60
CA ARG A 29 -9.55 4.16 -6.83
C ARG A 29 -9.90 3.42 -5.55
N GLN A 30 -10.07 2.11 -5.64
CA GLN A 30 -10.38 1.24 -4.51
C GLN A 30 -9.21 1.23 -3.51
N ASP A 31 -7.97 1.26 -4.01
CA ASP A 31 -6.78 1.32 -3.15
C ASP A 31 -6.71 2.63 -2.35
N ILE A 32 -7.06 3.77 -2.97
CA ILE A 32 -7.16 5.07 -2.29
C ILE A 32 -8.29 5.06 -1.23
N GLU A 33 -9.50 4.63 -1.60
CA GLU A 33 -10.64 4.58 -0.68
C GLU A 33 -10.39 3.66 0.53
N SER A 34 -9.77 2.51 0.28
CA SER A 34 -9.36 1.56 1.32
C SER A 34 -8.30 2.17 2.23
N SER A 35 -7.29 2.85 1.66
CA SER A 35 -6.22 3.50 2.42
C SER A 35 -6.75 4.59 3.35
N LEU A 36 -7.68 5.44 2.89
CA LEU A 36 -8.32 6.47 3.72
C LEU A 36 -9.10 5.86 4.89
N SER A 37 -9.87 4.80 4.61
CA SER A 37 -10.64 4.08 5.64
C SER A 37 -9.72 3.41 6.67
N HIS A 38 -8.61 2.84 6.21
CA HIS A 38 -7.62 2.21 7.06
C HIS A 38 -6.94 3.25 7.97
N VAL A 39 -6.53 4.40 7.42
CA VAL A 39 -5.91 5.49 8.19
C VAL A 39 -6.87 6.05 9.24
N ALA A 40 -8.18 6.15 8.95
CA ALA A 40 -9.19 6.48 9.95
C ALA A 40 -9.26 5.48 11.11
N MET A 41 -9.21 4.18 10.81
CA MET A 41 -9.16 3.13 11.82
C MET A 41 -7.88 3.20 12.67
N LEU A 42 -6.72 3.43 12.04
CA LEU A 42 -5.44 3.57 12.75
C LEU A 42 -5.45 4.75 13.73
N ALA A 43 -6.10 5.86 13.35
CA ALA A 43 -6.27 7.02 14.22
C ALA A 43 -7.19 6.72 15.40
N GLN A 44 -8.31 6.02 15.17
CA GLN A 44 -9.26 5.61 16.20
C GLN A 44 -8.64 4.67 17.24
N THR A 45 -7.78 3.75 16.79
CA THR A 45 -7.04 2.81 17.63
C THR A 45 -5.79 3.41 18.26
N LYS A 46 -5.50 4.69 18.00
CA LYS A 46 -4.34 5.43 18.51
C LYS A 46 -2.98 4.85 18.09
N ILE A 47 -2.95 4.11 16.98
CA ILE A 47 -1.69 3.65 16.36
C ILE A 47 -0.97 4.82 15.70
N ILE A 48 -1.73 5.77 15.13
CA ILE A 48 -1.22 7.05 14.62
C ILE A 48 -1.88 8.21 15.35
N SER A 49 -1.22 9.37 15.33
CA SER A 49 -1.79 10.60 15.89
C SER A 49 -2.92 11.14 15.01
N HIS A 50 -3.86 11.89 15.60
CA HIS A 50 -4.87 12.61 14.80
C HIS A 50 -4.24 13.65 13.87
N SER A 51 -3.11 14.26 14.25
CA SER A 51 -2.39 15.18 13.36
C SER A 51 -1.80 14.48 12.14
N ASP A 52 -1.39 13.22 12.25
CA ASP A 52 -0.89 12.46 11.09
C ASP A 52 -2.04 11.94 10.24
N TYR A 53 -3.15 11.53 10.86
CA TYR A 53 -4.40 11.23 10.16
C TYR A 53 -4.86 12.41 9.28
N GLU A 54 -4.91 13.62 9.84
CA GLU A 54 -5.33 14.81 9.08
C GLU A 54 -4.44 15.07 7.86
N LYS A 55 -3.11 14.95 8.00
CA LYS A 55 -2.18 15.12 6.89
C LYS A 55 -2.39 14.08 5.79
N LEU A 56 -2.69 12.84 6.16
CA LEU A 56 -2.88 11.73 5.22
C LEU A 56 -4.22 11.80 4.48
N CYS A 57 -5.25 12.40 5.09
CA CYS A 57 -6.57 12.56 4.47
C CYS A 57 -6.72 13.83 3.60
N MET A 58 -5.72 14.72 3.58
CA MET A 58 -5.73 15.96 2.76
C MET A 58 -5.34 15.75 1.28
N VAL A 59 -5.48 14.53 0.75
CA VAL A 59 -5.17 14.18 -0.65
C VAL A 59 -6.33 14.53 -1.59
#